data_AF-A0AA45WRB7-F1
#
_entry.id   AF-A0AA45WRB7-F1
#
_cell.length_a   1.000
_cell.length_b   1.000
_cell.length_c   1.000
_cell.angle_alpha   90.00
_cell.angle_beta   90.00
_cell.angle_gamma   90.00
#
_symmetry.space_group_name_H-M   'P 1'
#
loop_
_entity.id
_entity.type
_entity.pdbx_description
1 polymer ?
#
loop_
_entity_poly.entity_id
_entity_poly.type
_entity_poly.pdbx_seq_one_letter_code
_entity_poly.pdbx_strand_id
1 'polypeptide(L)'
;MKVQPYQAKLDQLTPRERQTYFELVRLAAPEEMIHPEYQVLIPKGACIISYRQLEKYLDLTRSTIRRALVRLADRDFIELTHLGQLKGKDGLHYRTMVKIKRYEPLPTHTEVSDQEPSPVVGLIKLECDHLTQRFDSLQTYLAQNRTRLTPTERAQLDQIIAAYQAALNVVGGNKESFRR
;
A
#
# COMPACT_ATOMS: atom_id res chain seq x y z
N MET A 1 -24.75 -16.23 1.91
CA MET A 1 -23.55 -15.68 2.56
C MET A 1 -23.97 -14.42 3.33
N LYS A 2 -23.82 -14.40 4.66
CA LYS A 2 -24.14 -13.22 5.48
C LYS A 2 -23.05 -12.18 5.25
N VAL A 3 -23.27 -11.22 4.35
CA VAL A 3 -22.42 -10.03 4.23
C VAL A 3 -22.44 -9.34 5.58
N GLN A 4 -21.28 -9.24 6.23
CA GLN A 4 -21.20 -8.55 7.51
C GLN A 4 -21.64 -7.09 7.31
N PRO A 5 -22.51 -6.54 8.19
CA PRO A 5 -23.15 -5.23 8.00
C PRO A 5 -22.19 -4.05 7.97
N TYR A 6 -20.90 -4.23 8.32
CA TYR A 6 -19.89 -3.19 8.30
C TYR A 6 -19.23 -3.01 6.93
N GLN A 7 -18.94 -4.11 6.23
CA GLN A 7 -18.33 -4.07 4.90
C GLN A 7 -19.22 -3.31 3.92
N ALA A 8 -20.53 -3.58 3.96
CA ALA A 8 -21.51 -2.86 3.15
C ALA A 8 -21.53 -1.34 3.42
N LYS A 9 -21.22 -0.89 4.65
CA LYS A 9 -21.08 0.54 4.96
C LYS A 9 -19.78 1.10 4.38
N LEU A 10 -18.66 0.38 4.47
CA LEU A 10 -17.38 0.78 3.87
C LEU A 10 -17.47 0.86 2.34
N ASP A 11 -18.26 0.00 1.72
CA ASP A 11 -18.46 -0.04 0.27
C ASP A 11 -19.21 1.23 -0.23
N GLN A 12 -19.99 1.89 0.62
CA GLN A 12 -20.67 3.16 0.33
C GLN A 12 -19.76 4.39 0.43
N LEU A 13 -18.53 4.24 0.94
CA LEU A 13 -17.55 5.32 0.96
C LEU A 13 -17.01 5.58 -0.44
N THR A 14 -16.82 6.85 -0.79
CA THR A 14 -16.08 7.22 -2.00
C THR A 14 -14.63 6.73 -1.92
N PRO A 15 -13.91 6.58 -3.05
CA PRO A 15 -12.52 6.15 -3.03
C PRO A 15 -11.63 6.97 -2.10
N ARG A 16 -11.83 8.30 -2.05
CA ARG A 16 -11.05 9.21 -1.19
C ARG A 16 -11.39 9.06 0.29
N GLU A 17 -12.67 8.89 0.63
CA GLU A 17 -13.10 8.63 2.01
C GLU A 17 -12.56 7.28 2.49
N ARG A 18 -12.61 6.25 1.63
CA ARG A 18 -12.08 4.91 1.91
C ARG A 18 -10.57 4.93 2.12
N GLN A 19 -9.82 5.60 1.24
CA GLN A 19 -8.38 5.77 1.38
C GLN A 19 -8.03 6.51 2.68
N THR A 20 -8.74 7.60 3.00
CA THR A 20 -8.55 8.34 4.26
C THR A 20 -8.82 7.43 5.46
N TYR A 21 -9.91 6.66 5.43
CA TYR A 21 -10.27 5.75 6.51
C TYR A 21 -9.19 4.69 6.75
N PHE A 22 -8.73 3.99 5.71
CA PHE A 22 -7.71 2.95 5.86
C PHE A 22 -6.37 3.51 6.32
N GLU A 23 -6.01 4.72 5.90
CA GLU A 23 -4.80 5.38 6.39
C GLU A 23 -4.91 5.72 7.89
N LEU A 24 -6.08 6.14 8.36
CA LEU A 24 -6.32 6.34 9.80
C LEU A 24 -6.22 5.02 10.57
N VAL A 25 -6.76 3.91 10.02
CA VAL A 25 -6.62 2.57 10.61
C VAL A 25 -5.15 2.16 10.70
N ARG A 26 -4.37 2.43 9.66
CA ARG A 26 -2.93 2.16 9.63
C ARG A 26 -2.15 2.94 10.69
N LEU A 27 -2.56 4.18 10.97
CA LEU A 27 -1.89 5.08 11.93
C LEU A 27 -2.38 4.90 13.37
N ALA A 28 -3.51 4.22 13.58
CA ALA A 28 -4.11 4.04 14.88
C ALA A 28 -3.28 3.12 15.79
N ALA A 29 -3.18 3.49 17.06
CA ALA A 29 -2.44 2.74 18.06
C ALA A 29 -3.08 1.34 18.25
N PRO A 30 -2.31 0.26 18.15
CA PRO A 30 -2.82 -1.11 18.29
C PRO A 30 -3.24 -1.43 19.73
N GLU A 31 -2.69 -0.69 20.69
CA GLU A 31 -2.97 -0.78 22.12
C GLU A 31 -3.03 0.63 22.72
N GLU A 32 -3.52 0.73 23.96
CA GLU A 32 -3.53 1.99 24.68
C GLU A 32 -2.10 2.40 25.05
N MET A 33 -1.73 3.63 24.71
CA MET A 33 -0.37 4.13 24.93
C MET A 33 -0.32 5.63 25.17
N ILE A 34 0.75 6.12 25.79
CA ILE A 34 1.00 7.56 25.92
C ILE A 34 1.74 8.04 24.68
N HIS A 35 1.24 9.09 24.01
CA HIS A 35 1.93 9.66 22.86
C HIS A 35 3.31 10.19 23.27
N PRO A 36 4.41 9.69 22.69
CA PRO A 36 5.76 9.99 23.18
C PRO A 36 6.11 11.47 23.11
N GLU A 37 5.55 12.19 22.12
CA GLU A 37 5.81 13.61 21.92
C GLU A 37 4.93 14.53 22.76
N TYR A 38 3.66 14.17 22.95
CA TYR A 38 2.65 15.09 23.50
C TYR A 38 2.26 14.74 24.94
N GLN A 39 2.69 13.58 25.44
CA GLN A 39 2.33 13.08 26.77
C GLN A 39 0.82 12.99 26.99
N VAL A 40 0.07 12.71 25.92
CA VAL A 40 -1.40 12.52 25.92
C VAL A 40 -1.70 11.03 25.79
N LEU A 41 -2.66 10.53 26.58
CA LEU A 41 -3.16 9.16 26.46
C LEU A 41 -3.86 8.96 25.11
N ILE A 42 -3.44 7.95 24.36
CA ILE A 42 -4.05 7.51 23.12
C ILE A 42 -4.70 6.14 23.37
N PRO A 43 -6.05 6.07 23.35
CA PRO A 43 -6.74 4.80 23.43
C PRO A 43 -6.42 3.88 22.25
N LYS A 44 -6.58 2.56 22.45
CA LYS A 44 -6.54 1.59 21.35
C LYS A 44 -7.47 2.00 20.20
N GLY A 45 -6.98 1.92 18.97
CA GLY A 45 -7.71 2.30 17.77
C GLY A 45 -7.83 3.81 17.55
N ALA A 46 -7.06 4.62 18.28
CA ALA A 46 -6.98 6.06 18.08
C ALA A 46 -5.59 6.51 17.59
N CYS A 47 -5.53 7.66 16.91
CA CYS A 47 -4.29 8.33 16.55
C CYS A 47 -4.43 9.84 16.70
N ILE A 48 -3.29 10.52 16.90
CA ILE A 48 -3.23 11.98 16.84
C ILE A 48 -2.80 12.38 15.43
N ILE A 49 -3.61 13.20 14.77
CA ILE A 49 -3.36 13.66 13.40
C ILE A 49 -3.07 15.15 13.35
N SER A 50 -2.39 15.55 12.28
CA SER A 50 -2.45 16.90 11.74
C SER A 50 -2.81 16.85 10.27
N TYR A 51 -3.50 17.88 9.77
CA TYR A 51 -3.83 17.96 8.35
C TYR A 51 -2.58 17.93 7.47
N ARG A 52 -1.49 18.59 7.89
CA ARG A 52 -0.21 18.59 7.16
C ARG A 52 0.38 17.18 7.03
N GLN A 53 0.27 16.35 8.07
CA GLN A 53 0.74 14.97 8.03
C GLN A 53 -0.12 14.13 7.09
N LEU A 54 -1.45 14.27 7.16
CA LEU A 54 -2.35 13.56 6.27
C LEU A 54 -2.22 13.97 4.80
N GLU A 55 -1.92 15.25 4.52
CA GLU A 55 -1.61 15.71 3.15
C GLU A 55 -0.45 14.90 2.56
N LYS A 56 0.61 14.65 3.34
CA LYS A 56 1.77 13.88 2.89
C LYS A 56 1.46 12.40 2.65
N TYR A 57 0.62 11.79 3.48
CA TYR A 57 0.32 10.36 3.36
C TYR A 57 -0.71 10.05 2.27
N LEU A 58 -1.67 10.95 2.06
CA LEU A 58 -2.79 10.70 1.15
C LEU A 58 -2.58 11.33 -0.23
N ASP A 59 -1.62 12.26 -0.37
CA ASP A 59 -1.46 13.11 -1.55
C ASP A 59 -2.78 13.83 -1.94
N LEU A 60 -3.48 14.31 -0.91
CA LEU A 60 -4.76 15.03 -1.03
C LEU A 60 -4.62 16.41 -0.40
N THR A 61 -5.37 17.39 -0.93
CA THR A 61 -5.42 18.73 -0.34
C THR A 61 -6.09 18.73 1.03
N ARG A 62 -5.66 19.62 1.93
CA ARG A 62 -6.31 19.94 3.22
C ARG A 62 -7.83 19.98 3.18
N SER A 63 -8.40 20.68 2.18
CA SER A 63 -9.85 20.85 2.03
C SER A 63 -10.56 19.53 1.69
N THR A 64 -9.89 18.64 0.97
CA THR A 64 -10.40 17.30 0.64
C THR A 64 -10.33 16.39 1.85
N ILE A 65 -9.21 16.39 2.57
CA ILE A 65 -9.03 15.62 3.80
C ILE A 65 -10.06 16.04 4.86
N ARG A 66 -10.25 17.35 5.06
CA ARG A 66 -11.24 17.87 6.01
C ARG A 66 -12.65 17.38 5.69
N ARG A 67 -13.06 17.43 4.42
CA ARG A 67 -14.37 16.92 3.98
C ARG A 67 -14.50 15.41 4.20
N ALA A 68 -13.45 14.64 3.92
CA ALA A 68 -13.43 13.20 4.15
C ALA A 68 -13.58 12.87 5.64
N LEU A 69 -12.82 13.52 6.53
CA LEU A 69 -12.90 13.31 7.98
C LEU A 69 -14.28 13.63 8.54
N VAL A 70 -14.88 14.77 8.13
CA VAL A 70 -16.24 15.14 8.56
C VAL A 70 -17.25 14.08 8.12
N ARG A 71 -17.20 13.64 6.86
CA ARG A 71 -18.12 12.61 6.37
C ARG A 71 -17.92 11.25 7.02
N LEU A 72 -16.69 10.88 7.34
CA LEU A 72 -16.39 9.65 8.08
C LEU A 72 -16.96 9.73 9.51
N ALA A 73 -16.89 10.90 10.15
CA ALA A 73 -17.49 11.12 11.46
C ALA A 73 -19.03 11.10 11.39
N ASP A 74 -19.63 11.80 10.44
CA ASP A 74 -21.09 11.85 10.22
C ASP A 74 -21.66 10.45 9.94
N ARG A 75 -20.89 9.60 9.25
CA ARG A 75 -21.25 8.21 8.93
C ARG A 75 -20.86 7.21 10.01
N ASP A 76 -20.44 7.68 11.19
CA ASP A 76 -20.16 6.87 12.37
C ASP A 76 -18.98 5.89 12.21
N PHE A 77 -17.99 6.23 11.37
CA PHE A 77 -16.76 5.44 11.23
C PHE A 77 -15.70 5.86 12.25
N ILE A 78 -15.62 7.15 12.55
CA ILE A 78 -14.61 7.74 13.43
C ILE A 78 -15.24 8.75 14.40
N GLU A 79 -14.51 9.06 15.46
CA GLU A 79 -14.79 10.16 16.39
C GLU A 79 -13.61 11.14 16.34
N LEU A 80 -13.92 12.43 16.28
CA LEU A 80 -12.94 13.50 16.26
C LEU A 80 -12.96 14.23 17.60
N THR A 81 -11.82 14.24 18.29
CA THR A 81 -11.64 14.96 19.56
C THR A 81 -10.58 16.04 19.37
N HIS A 82 -10.94 17.30 19.59
CA HIS A 82 -9.99 18.40 19.54
C HIS A 82 -9.13 18.41 20.81
N LEU A 83 -7.81 18.30 20.63
CA LEU A 83 -6.86 18.34 21.75
C LEU A 83 -6.33 19.76 22.01
N GLY A 84 -6.69 20.73 21.16
CA GLY A 84 -6.18 22.09 21.25
C GLY A 84 -4.74 22.21 20.75
N GLN A 85 -4.01 23.17 21.32
CA GLN A 85 -2.60 23.42 21.00
C GLN A 85 -1.72 22.48 21.82
N LEU A 86 -0.98 21.60 21.15
CA LEU A 86 0.00 20.72 21.78
C LEU A 86 1.41 21.14 21.37
N LYS A 87 2.33 21.17 22.34
CA LYS A 87 3.74 21.49 22.10
C LYS A 87 4.48 20.22 21.70
N GLY A 88 4.86 20.16 20.43
CA GLY A 88 5.72 19.11 19.88
C GLY A 88 7.17 19.55 19.74
N LYS A 89 8.01 18.66 19.20
CA LYS A 89 9.39 18.94 18.80
C LYS A 89 9.44 20.03 17.72
N ASP A 90 8.45 20.06 16.84
CA ASP A 90 8.32 21.04 15.76
C ASP A 90 7.58 22.33 16.16
N GLY A 91 7.37 22.55 17.47
CA GLY A 91 6.67 23.71 18.01
C GLY A 91 5.21 23.45 18.40
N LEU A 92 4.46 24.53 18.62
CA LEU A 92 3.07 24.47 19.09
C LEU A 92 2.10 24.35 17.90
N HIS A 93 1.37 23.24 17.84
CA HIS A 93 0.44 22.98 16.72
C HIS A 93 -0.93 22.53 17.24
N TYR A 94 -1.98 22.89 16.51
CA TYR A 94 -3.31 22.34 16.75
C TYR A 94 -3.37 20.88 16.32
N ARG A 95 -3.81 20.01 17.23
CA ARG A 95 -3.91 18.57 17.00
C ARG A 95 -5.32 18.07 17.25
N THR A 96 -5.69 17.05 16.49
CA THR A 96 -6.97 16.36 16.62
C THR A 96 -6.68 14.89 16.85
N MET A 97 -7.33 14.30 17.86
CA MET A 97 -7.36 12.87 18.02
C MET A 97 -8.50 12.30 17.17
N VAL A 98 -8.22 11.21 16.48
CA VAL A 98 -9.20 10.43 15.72
C VAL A 98 -9.29 9.07 16.37
N LYS A 99 -10.49 8.66 16.79
CA LYS A 99 -10.75 7.31 17.30
C LYS A 99 -11.61 6.53 16.30
N ILE A 100 -11.19 5.33 15.93
CA ILE A 100 -11.92 4.48 14.99
C ILE A 100 -12.93 3.64 15.77
N LYS A 101 -14.21 3.71 15.39
CA LYS A 101 -15.28 3.06 16.17
C LYS A 101 -15.22 1.54 16.13
N ARG A 102 -14.87 0.98 14.97
CA ARG A 102 -14.69 -0.47 14.78
C ARG A 102 -13.25 -0.73 14.35
N TYR A 103 -12.34 -0.47 15.28
CA TYR A 103 -10.95 -0.76 15.06
C TYR A 103 -10.73 -2.27 15.13
N GLU A 104 -10.46 -2.85 13.97
CA GLU A 104 -9.79 -4.12 13.87
C GLU A 104 -8.35 -3.78 13.50
N PRO A 105 -7.36 -4.16 14.32
CA PRO A 105 -5.97 -3.99 13.91
C PRO A 105 -5.83 -4.74 12.58
N LEU A 106 -5.33 -4.02 11.56
CA LEU A 106 -4.80 -4.72 10.40
C LEU A 106 -3.85 -5.77 10.95
N PRO A 107 -3.87 -7.03 10.46
CA PRO A 107 -2.93 -8.01 10.91
C PRO A 107 -1.56 -7.34 10.82
N THR A 108 -0.96 -7.08 11.99
CA THR A 108 0.47 -6.88 12.06
C THR A 108 0.98 -8.04 11.26
N HIS A 109 1.74 -7.80 10.19
CA HIS A 109 2.53 -8.87 9.65
C HIS A 109 3.35 -9.35 10.85
N THR A 110 2.88 -10.44 11.46
CA THR A 110 3.57 -11.19 12.49
C THR A 110 4.94 -11.36 11.91
N GLU A 111 5.92 -10.70 12.55
CA GLU A 111 7.34 -10.84 12.30
C GLU A 111 7.62 -11.44 10.92
N VAL A 112 7.72 -10.58 9.89
CA VAL A 112 8.63 -10.96 8.81
C VAL A 112 9.96 -11.05 9.53
N SER A 113 10.30 -12.27 9.94
CA SER A 113 11.61 -12.69 10.41
C SER A 113 12.66 -11.80 9.77
N ASP A 114 13.56 -11.23 10.57
CA ASP A 114 14.78 -10.51 10.13
C ASP A 114 15.74 -11.43 9.34
N GLN A 115 15.21 -12.34 8.52
CA GLN A 115 15.84 -12.69 7.27
C GLN A 115 15.54 -11.56 6.29
N GLU A 116 16.39 -10.52 6.30
CA GLU A 116 16.55 -9.71 5.10
C GLU A 116 16.56 -10.68 3.90
N PRO A 117 15.62 -10.55 2.94
CA PRO A 117 15.71 -11.36 1.74
C PRO A 117 17.07 -11.04 1.15
N SER A 118 17.96 -12.04 1.09
CA SER A 118 19.34 -11.87 0.65
C SER A 118 19.36 -10.89 -0.53
N PRO A 119 20.19 -9.83 -0.52
CA PRO A 119 20.20 -8.83 -1.59
C PRO A 119 20.34 -9.49 -2.97
N VAL A 120 20.96 -10.66 -3.02
CA VAL A 120 21.02 -11.54 -4.19
C VAL A 120 19.64 -12.06 -4.62
N VAL A 121 18.82 -12.54 -3.68
CA VAL A 121 17.43 -12.98 -3.94
C VAL A 121 16.54 -11.81 -4.39
N GLY A 122 16.72 -10.63 -3.79
CA GLY A 122 16.04 -9.40 -4.23
C GLY A 122 16.39 -9.02 -5.67
N LEU A 123 17.67 -9.05 -6.03
CA LEU A 123 18.15 -8.80 -7.39
C LEU A 123 17.68 -9.86 -8.39
N ILE A 124 17.73 -11.15 -8.01
CA ILE A 124 17.20 -12.25 -8.83
C ILE A 124 15.71 -12.08 -9.10
N LYS A 125 14.94 -11.63 -8.10
CA LYS A 125 13.51 -11.36 -8.26
C LYS A 125 13.27 -10.20 -9.23
N LEU A 126 13.99 -9.08 -9.06
CA LEU A 126 13.85 -7.91 -9.92
C LEU A 126 14.22 -8.24 -11.38
N GLU A 127 15.29 -9.01 -11.59
CA GLU A 127 15.71 -9.47 -12.90
C GLU A 127 14.67 -10.42 -13.53
N CYS A 128 14.13 -11.37 -12.75
CA CYS A 128 13.02 -12.21 -13.20
C CYS A 128 11.80 -11.39 -13.64
N ASP A 129 11.40 -10.42 -12.84
CA ASP A 129 10.23 -9.59 -13.11
C ASP A 129 10.45 -8.76 -14.39
N HIS A 130 11.65 -8.19 -14.57
CA HIS A 130 12.02 -7.46 -15.78
C HIS A 130 11.99 -8.34 -17.03
N LEU A 131 12.64 -9.51 -16.98
CA LEU A 131 12.68 -10.45 -18.10
C LEU A 131 11.28 -10.96 -18.47
N THR A 132 10.42 -11.19 -17.47
CA THR A 132 9.03 -11.65 -17.67
C THR A 132 8.23 -10.57 -18.38
N GLN A 133 8.29 -9.32 -17.90
CA GLN A 133 7.61 -8.20 -18.52
C GLN A 133 8.04 -7.99 -19.98
N ARG A 134 9.35 -8.11 -20.25
CA ARG A 134 9.88 -7.99 -21.62
C ARG A 134 9.44 -9.14 -22.51
N PHE A 135 9.47 -10.37 -22.01
CA PHE A 135 9.00 -11.54 -22.74
C PHE A 135 7.51 -11.42 -23.13
N ASP A 136 6.65 -11.04 -22.18
CA ASP A 136 5.21 -10.86 -22.43
C ASP A 136 4.94 -9.75 -23.45
N SER A 137 5.72 -8.67 -23.38
CA SER A 137 5.63 -7.57 -24.35
C SER A 137 6.00 -8.03 -25.77
N LEU A 138 7.05 -8.84 -25.91
CA LEU A 138 7.49 -9.37 -27.21
C LEU A 138 6.49 -10.39 -27.78
N GLN A 139 5.93 -11.25 -26.94
CA GLN A 139 4.85 -12.18 -27.33
C GLN A 139 3.61 -11.43 -27.80
N THR A 140 3.23 -10.37 -27.07
CA THR A 140 2.11 -9.50 -27.46
C THR A 140 2.38 -8.81 -28.79
N TYR A 141 3.59 -8.28 -28.99
CA TYR A 141 3.99 -7.64 -30.23
C TYR A 141 3.95 -8.62 -31.42
N LEU A 142 4.47 -9.84 -31.25
CA LEU A 142 4.41 -10.90 -32.25
C LEU A 142 2.95 -11.25 -32.60
N ALA A 143 2.09 -11.41 -31.60
CA ALA A 143 0.67 -11.73 -31.80
C ALA A 143 -0.06 -10.64 -32.60
N GLN A 144 0.21 -9.36 -32.31
CA GLN A 144 -0.41 -8.21 -32.97
C GLN A 144 0.11 -7.97 -34.39
N ASN A 145 1.37 -8.29 -34.67
CA ASN A 145 2.03 -7.97 -35.95
C ASN A 145 2.33 -9.20 -36.81
N ARG A 146 1.78 -10.36 -36.47
CA ARG A 146 2.06 -11.65 -37.13
C ARG A 146 1.90 -11.63 -38.66
N THR A 147 0.95 -10.85 -39.17
CA THR A 147 0.66 -10.72 -40.61
C THR A 147 1.38 -9.54 -41.28
N ARG A 148 2.04 -8.68 -40.49
CA ARG A 148 2.73 -7.47 -40.96
C ARG A 148 4.25 -7.62 -41.03
N LEU A 149 4.80 -8.57 -40.29
CA LEU A 149 6.24 -8.86 -40.27
C LEU A 149 6.65 -9.66 -41.49
N THR A 150 7.78 -9.29 -42.09
CA THR A 150 8.43 -10.11 -43.11
C THR A 150 8.93 -11.43 -42.50
N PRO A 151 9.14 -12.49 -43.31
CA PRO A 151 9.66 -13.77 -42.81
C PRO A 151 10.99 -13.63 -42.06
N THR A 152 11.86 -12.72 -42.49
CA THR A 152 13.15 -12.42 -41.86
C THR A 152 12.99 -11.71 -40.51
N GLU A 153 12.15 -10.69 -40.43
CA GLU A 153 11.87 -9.98 -39.16
C GLU A 153 11.20 -10.89 -38.14
N ARG A 154 10.31 -11.78 -38.62
CA ARG A 154 9.67 -12.78 -37.76
C ARG A 154 10.68 -13.78 -37.20
N ALA A 155 11.58 -14.30 -38.04
CA ALA A 155 12.63 -15.21 -37.58
C ALA A 155 13.56 -14.56 -36.54
N GLN A 156 13.91 -13.28 -36.73
CA GLN A 156 14.68 -12.51 -35.75
C GLN A 156 13.93 -12.30 -34.44
N LEU A 157 12.63 -11.97 -34.52
CA LEU A 157 11.79 -11.79 -33.34
C LEU A 157 11.61 -13.10 -32.56
N ASP A 158 11.41 -14.22 -33.25
CA ASP A 158 11.31 -15.55 -32.64
C ASP A 158 12.63 -15.94 -31.93
N GLN A 159 13.80 -15.59 -32.51
CA GLN A 159 15.10 -15.79 -31.86
C GLN A 159 15.25 -14.94 -30.59
N ILE A 160 14.82 -13.68 -30.62
CA ILE A 160 14.85 -12.81 -29.44
C ILE A 160 13.95 -13.38 -28.34
N ILE A 161 12.72 -13.78 -28.68
CA ILE A 161 11.77 -14.39 -27.73
C ILE A 161 12.37 -15.65 -27.10
N ALA A 162 12.99 -16.53 -27.90
CA ALA A 162 13.65 -17.73 -27.41
C ALA A 162 14.81 -17.42 -26.45
N ALA A 163 15.58 -16.35 -26.71
CA ALA A 163 16.66 -15.91 -25.82
C ALA A 163 16.12 -15.43 -24.45
N TYR A 164 15.02 -14.65 -24.44
CA TYR A 164 14.37 -14.23 -23.20
C TYR A 164 13.78 -15.41 -22.42
N GLN A 165 13.20 -16.39 -23.11
CA GLN A 165 12.71 -17.63 -22.48
C GLN A 165 13.86 -18.44 -21.85
N ALA A 166 14.99 -18.57 -22.54
CA ALA A 166 16.16 -19.24 -22.00
C ALA A 166 16.73 -18.50 -20.77
N ALA A 167 16.80 -17.16 -20.81
CA ALA A 167 17.22 -16.35 -19.68
C ALA A 167 16.28 -16.53 -18.47
N LEU A 168 14.96 -16.54 -18.69
CA LEU A 168 13.98 -16.82 -17.63
C LEU A 168 14.16 -18.20 -17.01
N ASN A 169 14.49 -19.22 -17.79
CA ASN A 169 14.76 -20.56 -17.27
C ASN A 169 16.04 -20.62 -16.42
N VAL A 170 17.09 -19.90 -16.79
CA VAL A 170 18.34 -19.83 -16.01
C VAL A 170 18.12 -19.10 -14.68
N VAL A 171 17.48 -17.94 -14.72
CA VAL A 171 17.21 -17.15 -13.50
C VAL A 171 16.16 -17.85 -12.61
N GLY A 172 15.16 -18.51 -13.23
CA GLY A 172 14.16 -19.33 -12.55
C GLY A 172 14.74 -20.59 -11.91
N GLY A 173 15.66 -21.29 -12.57
CA GLY A 173 16.35 -22.46 -12.01
C GLY A 173 17.26 -22.11 -10.82
N ASN A 174 17.85 -20.92 -10.83
CA ASN A 174 18.61 -20.41 -9.68
C ASN A 174 17.71 -20.19 -8.45
N LYS A 175 16.42 -19.82 -8.61
CA LYS A 175 15.48 -19.70 -7.47
C LYS A 175 15.29 -21.02 -6.71
N GLU A 176 15.44 -22.18 -7.35
CA GLU A 176 15.34 -23.49 -6.69
C GLU A 176 16.64 -23.89 -5.99
N SER A 177 17.79 -23.44 -6.48
CA SER A 177 19.11 -23.75 -5.91
C SER A 177 19.38 -22.97 -4.62
N PHE A 178 18.82 -21.77 -4.46
CA PHE A 178 18.92 -20.96 -3.24
C PHE A 178 17.88 -21.32 -2.15
N ARG A 179 17.02 -22.32 -2.40
CA ARG A 179 16.06 -22.86 -1.41
C ARG A 179 16.56 -24.12 -0.70
N ARG A 180 17.79 -24.59 -0.98
CA ARG A 180 18.43 -25.72 -0.31
C ARG A 180 19.43 -25.27 0.74
#